data_AF-A0A940N239-F1
#
_entry.id   AF-A0A940N239-F1
#
_cell.length_a   1.000
_cell.length_b   1.000
_cell.length_c   1.000
_cell.angle_alpha   90.00
_cell.angle_beta   90.00
_cell.angle_gamma   90.00
#
_symmetry.space_group_name_H-M   'P 1'
#
loop_
_entity.id
_entity.type
_entity.pdbx_description
1 polymer ?
#
loop_
_entity_poly.entity_id
_entity_poly.type
_entity_poly.pdbx_seq_one_letter_code
_entity_poly.pdbx_strand_id
1 'polypeptide(L)'
;MAFPLIAIAATLAPEIIRLIAGDRAGTVAGTVAEAVRQAAGTEDPAAARAALAADTEKANALRVRLAEIALEGERLNAQREAGQRGAALETLRATLGDTQSARASMAEMLRGGGRLAWGPATVSSLVVLGFFAVLILLVTLDPGPGGAARFDPQVASIINITVGSLGAAFAAVVNFWIGSSQSSREKDAIVGRLQDAQAQQVQAAMATLRDTAPAPLLRPVSLAAASGPSDEDRFEACLDEVLKSEGGFVNHPADPGGATNMGITLRTLSEFRDGEVTEADIRALTRAEVREIYRARYWSPMRCAELPAGVDLMVLDFGVNAGAGRSVKMLQKAVGVSPDGSVGPITLAATGACRSADLIGRLAEARMAYYRGLGTFPTFGRGWTRRVDATRQAALGMTGPGSLPLVA
;
A
#
# COMPACT_ATOMS: atom_id res chain seq x y z
N MET A 1 -13.46 -25.20 -21.60
CA MET A 1 -13.70 -26.52 -20.97
C MET A 1 -12.54 -27.04 -20.09
N ALA A 2 -11.44 -26.31 -19.86
CA ALA A 2 -10.27 -26.82 -19.11
C ALA A 2 -10.36 -26.72 -17.56
N PHE A 3 -11.14 -25.78 -17.03
CA PHE A 3 -11.28 -25.52 -15.59
C PHE A 3 -11.62 -26.74 -14.70
N PRO A 4 -12.55 -27.63 -15.08
CA PRO A 4 -12.93 -28.73 -14.20
C PRO A 4 -11.86 -29.83 -14.10
N LEU A 5 -11.00 -29.99 -15.12
CA LEU A 5 -9.84 -30.89 -15.06
C LEU A 5 -8.70 -30.29 -14.22
N ILE A 6 -8.54 -28.97 -14.25
CA ILE A 6 -7.57 -28.26 -13.41
C ILE A 6 -7.91 -28.40 -11.93
N ALA A 7 -9.20 -28.41 -11.57
CA ALA A 7 -9.63 -28.67 -10.20
C ALA A 7 -9.23 -30.07 -9.71
N ILE A 8 -9.17 -31.07 -10.59
CA ILE A 8 -8.71 -32.43 -10.26
C ILE A 8 -7.19 -32.44 -10.08
N ALA A 9 -6.44 -31.76 -10.95
CA ALA A 9 -4.99 -31.59 -10.77
C ALA A 9 -4.64 -30.89 -9.45
N ALA A 10 -5.38 -29.84 -9.10
CA ALA A 10 -5.19 -29.08 -7.86
C ALA A 10 -5.38 -29.93 -6.59
N THR A 11 -6.28 -30.93 -6.62
CA THR A 11 -6.45 -31.86 -5.49
C THR A 11 -5.31 -32.86 -5.34
N LEU A 12 -4.61 -33.18 -6.44
CA LEU A 12 -3.52 -34.14 -6.45
C LEU A 12 -2.15 -33.48 -6.23
N ALA A 13 -1.99 -32.24 -6.70
CA ALA A 13 -0.78 -31.43 -6.61
C ALA A 13 -1.16 -29.95 -6.37
N PRO A 14 -1.28 -29.51 -5.11
CA PRO A 14 -1.73 -28.15 -4.75
C PRO A 14 -0.81 -27.03 -5.27
N GLU A 15 0.48 -27.30 -5.46
CA GLU A 15 1.47 -26.30 -5.92
C GLU A 15 1.17 -25.75 -7.32
N ILE A 16 0.42 -26.50 -8.15
CA ILE A 16 -0.01 -26.05 -9.48
C ILE A 16 -0.91 -24.80 -9.42
N ILE A 17 -1.64 -24.61 -8.31
CA ILE A 17 -2.53 -23.45 -8.13
C ILE A 17 -1.73 -22.14 -8.20
N ARG A 18 -0.52 -22.12 -7.63
CA ARG A 18 0.36 -20.94 -7.64
C ARG A 18 0.83 -20.58 -9.05
N LEU A 19 0.95 -21.58 -9.92
CA LEU A 19 1.48 -21.45 -11.26
C LEU A 19 0.43 -21.02 -12.29
N ILE A 20 -0.83 -21.36 -12.04
CA ILE A 20 -1.97 -20.96 -12.88
C ILE A 20 -2.46 -19.54 -12.53
N ALA A 21 -2.04 -18.95 -11.41
CA ALA A 21 -2.47 -17.62 -10.96
C ALA A 21 -1.70 -16.42 -11.58
N GLY A 22 -0.70 -16.66 -12.43
CA GLY A 22 0.13 -15.61 -13.05
C GLY A 22 -0.24 -15.31 -14.52
N ASP A 23 0.51 -14.40 -15.16
CA ASP A 23 0.25 -13.89 -16.52
C ASP A 23 0.23 -14.95 -17.64
N ARG A 24 0.69 -16.18 -17.36
CA ARG A 24 0.61 -17.35 -18.24
C ARG A 24 -0.43 -18.39 -17.80
N ALA A 25 -1.40 -17.98 -17.00
CA ALA A 25 -2.52 -18.79 -16.52
C ALA A 25 -3.07 -19.70 -17.63
N GLY A 26 -3.30 -19.16 -18.82
CA GLY A 26 -3.86 -19.90 -19.95
C GLY A 26 -2.97 -21.01 -20.53
N THR A 27 -1.65 -20.82 -20.62
CA THR A 27 -0.74 -21.84 -21.18
C THR A 27 -0.47 -22.96 -20.18
N VAL A 28 -0.23 -22.61 -18.91
CA VAL A 28 -0.02 -23.60 -17.84
C VAL A 28 -1.31 -24.38 -17.55
N ALA A 29 -2.46 -23.71 -17.52
CA ALA A 29 -3.78 -24.34 -17.41
C ALA A 29 -4.03 -25.34 -18.56
N GLY A 30 -3.62 -25.00 -19.79
CA GLY A 30 -3.72 -25.88 -20.94
C GLY A 30 -2.90 -27.16 -20.78
N THR A 31 -1.62 -27.03 -20.39
CA THR A 31 -0.71 -28.16 -20.16
C THR A 31 -1.18 -29.06 -19.02
N VAL A 32 -1.68 -28.47 -17.93
CA VAL A 32 -2.22 -29.21 -16.78
C VAL A 32 -3.50 -29.96 -17.16
N ALA A 33 -4.42 -29.33 -17.88
CA ALA A 33 -5.64 -29.99 -18.33
C ALA A 33 -5.35 -31.14 -19.29
N GLU A 34 -4.34 -30.99 -20.16
CA GLU A 34 -3.89 -32.06 -21.07
C GLU A 34 -3.27 -33.24 -20.31
N ALA A 35 -2.44 -32.97 -19.30
CA ALA A 35 -1.87 -34.01 -18.45
C ALA A 35 -2.96 -34.83 -17.73
N VAL A 36 -4.02 -34.17 -17.25
CA VAL A 36 -5.18 -34.85 -16.64
C VAL A 36 -5.95 -35.67 -17.67
N ARG A 37 -6.18 -35.15 -18.89
CA ARG A 37 -6.84 -35.92 -19.97
C ARG A 37 -6.07 -37.18 -20.34
N GLN A 38 -4.75 -37.08 -20.50
CA GLN A 38 -3.90 -38.23 -20.86
C GLN A 38 -3.88 -39.29 -19.77
N ALA A 39 -3.85 -38.88 -18.50
CA ALA A 39 -3.86 -39.82 -17.37
C ALA A 39 -5.24 -40.47 -17.16
N ALA A 40 -6.33 -39.72 -17.35
CA ALA A 40 -7.69 -40.20 -17.12
C ALA A 40 -8.32 -40.91 -18.34
N GLY A 41 -7.82 -40.65 -19.55
CA GLY A 41 -8.36 -41.20 -20.80
C GLY A 41 -9.75 -40.67 -21.18
N THR A 42 -10.20 -39.58 -20.55
CA THR A 42 -11.52 -38.99 -20.76
C THR A 42 -11.46 -37.48 -20.60
N GLU A 43 -12.35 -36.78 -21.32
CA GLU A 43 -12.55 -35.33 -21.21
C GLU A 43 -13.60 -34.98 -20.14
N ASP A 44 -14.42 -35.93 -19.73
CA ASP A 44 -15.44 -35.73 -18.70
C ASP A 44 -14.80 -35.67 -17.29
N PRO A 45 -14.93 -34.57 -16.56
CA PRO A 45 -14.33 -34.40 -15.22
C PRO A 45 -14.86 -35.40 -14.18
N ALA A 46 -16.12 -35.82 -14.28
CA ALA A 46 -16.70 -36.78 -13.34
C ALA A 46 -16.12 -38.18 -13.60
N ALA A 47 -16.09 -38.61 -14.87
CA ALA A 47 -15.43 -39.84 -15.27
C ALA A 47 -13.91 -39.83 -14.97
N ALA A 48 -13.24 -38.69 -15.14
CA ALA A 48 -11.81 -38.56 -14.84
C ALA A 48 -11.51 -38.76 -13.34
N ARG A 49 -12.34 -38.20 -12.45
CA ARG A 49 -12.22 -38.46 -11.00
C ARG A 49 -12.44 -39.92 -10.67
N ALA A 50 -13.45 -40.55 -11.26
CA ALA A 50 -13.75 -41.97 -11.02
C ALA A 50 -12.59 -42.87 -11.49
N ALA A 51 -12.03 -42.60 -12.67
CA ALA A 51 -10.90 -43.35 -13.22
C ALA A 51 -9.63 -43.22 -12.36
N LEU A 52 -9.31 -42.00 -11.90
CA LEU A 52 -8.16 -41.74 -11.04
C LEU A 52 -8.36 -42.25 -9.59
N ALA A 53 -9.60 -42.37 -9.13
CA ALA A 53 -9.91 -42.98 -7.84
C ALA A 53 -9.85 -44.51 -7.88
N ALA A 54 -10.18 -45.12 -9.02
CA ALA A 54 -10.16 -46.56 -9.22
C ALA A 54 -8.74 -47.11 -9.48
N ASP A 55 -7.86 -46.30 -10.05
CA ASP A 55 -6.51 -46.71 -10.46
C ASP A 55 -5.43 -45.85 -9.78
N THR A 56 -4.82 -46.43 -8.74
CA THR A 56 -3.81 -45.75 -7.93
C THR A 56 -2.51 -45.50 -8.71
N GLU A 57 -2.21 -46.32 -9.71
CA GLU A 57 -1.01 -46.19 -10.54
C GLU A 57 -1.12 -44.97 -11.45
N LYS A 58 -2.27 -44.79 -12.11
CA LYS A 58 -2.57 -43.58 -12.91
C LYS A 58 -2.56 -42.31 -12.08
N ALA A 59 -3.10 -42.35 -10.87
CA ALA A 59 -3.11 -41.19 -9.97
C ALA A 59 -1.69 -40.79 -9.54
N ASN A 60 -0.82 -41.76 -9.27
CA ASN A 60 0.57 -41.49 -8.88
C ASN A 60 1.42 -41.02 -10.07
N ALA A 61 1.23 -41.59 -11.26
CA ALA A 61 1.87 -41.11 -12.48
C ALA A 61 1.48 -39.66 -12.79
N LEU A 62 0.19 -39.32 -12.64
CA LEU A 62 -0.30 -37.96 -12.79
C LEU A 62 0.33 -37.02 -11.75
N ARG A 63 0.43 -37.42 -10.47
CA ARG A 63 1.09 -36.61 -9.44
C ARG A 63 2.53 -36.27 -9.77
N VAL A 64 3.32 -37.25 -10.22
CA VAL A 64 4.71 -37.02 -10.62
C VAL A 64 4.76 -36.02 -11.77
N ARG A 65 3.90 -36.19 -12.77
CA ARG A 65 3.93 -35.33 -13.95
C ARG A 65 3.46 -33.90 -13.66
N LEU A 66 2.50 -33.73 -12.77
CA LEU A 66 2.05 -32.43 -12.27
C LEU A 66 3.15 -31.75 -11.42
N ALA A 67 3.92 -32.50 -10.63
CA ALA A 67 5.03 -31.96 -9.86
C ALA A 67 6.19 -31.47 -10.76
N GLU A 68 6.46 -32.16 -11.86
CA GLU A 68 7.46 -31.73 -12.85
C GLU A 68 7.05 -30.41 -13.54
N ILE A 69 5.77 -30.29 -13.92
CA ILE A 69 5.22 -29.04 -14.47
C ILE A 69 5.32 -27.90 -13.45
N ALA A 70 5.04 -28.20 -12.17
CA ALA A 70 5.18 -27.22 -11.09
C ALA A 70 6.63 -26.72 -10.93
N LEU A 71 7.58 -27.65 -10.91
CA LEU A 71 9.00 -27.33 -10.76
C LEU A 71 9.55 -26.51 -11.94
N GLU A 72 9.15 -26.85 -13.16
CA GLU A 72 9.57 -26.12 -14.36
C GLU A 72 9.02 -24.69 -14.38
N GLY A 73 7.76 -24.52 -13.97
CA GLY A 73 7.15 -23.21 -13.85
C GLY A 73 7.79 -22.31 -12.79
N GLU A 74 8.17 -22.87 -11.63
CA GLU A 74 8.90 -22.12 -10.60
C GLU A 74 10.29 -21.69 -11.07
N ARG A 75 11.04 -22.56 -11.76
CA ARG A 75 12.36 -22.23 -12.32
C ARG A 75 12.28 -21.07 -13.30
N LEU A 76 11.27 -21.06 -14.17
CA LEU A 76 11.05 -19.97 -15.12
C LEU A 76 10.72 -18.65 -14.43
N ASN A 77 9.90 -18.68 -13.37
CA ASN A 77 9.59 -17.47 -12.60
C ASN A 77 10.83 -16.94 -11.86
N ALA A 78 11.62 -17.82 -11.23
CA ALA A 78 12.85 -17.44 -10.55
C ALA A 78 13.89 -16.81 -11.52
N GLN A 79 14.04 -17.36 -12.72
CA GLN A 79 14.91 -16.79 -13.75
C GLN A 79 14.47 -15.39 -14.20
N ARG A 80 13.16 -15.15 -14.30
CA ARG A 80 12.63 -13.83 -14.67
C ARG A 80 12.85 -12.80 -13.58
N GLU A 81 12.57 -13.15 -12.33
CA GLU A 81 12.82 -12.24 -11.21
C GLU A 81 14.31 -11.87 -11.14
N ALA A 82 15.20 -12.84 -11.35
CA ALA A 82 16.63 -12.58 -11.42
C ALA A 82 16.99 -11.65 -12.59
N GLY A 83 16.40 -11.86 -13.78
CA GLY A 83 16.60 -10.98 -14.93
C GLY A 83 16.09 -9.55 -14.72
N GLN A 84 14.91 -9.38 -14.14
CA GLN A 84 14.35 -8.06 -13.81
C GLN A 84 15.19 -7.33 -12.76
N ARG A 85 15.66 -8.04 -11.73
CA ARG A 85 16.60 -7.48 -10.74
C ARG A 85 17.92 -7.09 -11.39
N GLY A 86 18.42 -7.89 -12.33
CA GLY A 86 19.61 -7.56 -13.12
C GLY A 86 19.45 -6.25 -13.92
N ALA A 87 18.38 -6.14 -14.70
CA ALA A 87 18.10 -4.95 -15.50
C ALA A 87 17.90 -3.67 -14.64
N ALA A 88 17.26 -3.80 -13.48
CA ALA A 88 17.08 -2.69 -12.55
C ALA A 88 18.43 -2.24 -11.95
N LEU A 89 19.31 -3.18 -11.60
CA LEU A 89 20.65 -2.87 -11.10
C LEU A 89 21.55 -2.24 -12.17
N GLU A 90 21.44 -2.67 -13.43
CA GLU A 90 22.15 -2.06 -14.55
C GLU A 90 21.71 -0.63 -14.82
N THR A 91 20.40 -0.37 -14.76
CA THR A 91 19.86 0.98 -14.93
C THR A 91 20.32 1.90 -13.80
N LEU A 92 20.27 1.42 -12.55
CA LEU A 92 20.77 2.16 -11.39
C LEU A 92 22.28 2.43 -11.49
N ARG A 93 23.07 1.45 -11.95
CA ARG A 93 24.51 1.62 -12.20
C ARG A 93 24.78 2.64 -13.31
N ALA A 94 24.01 2.62 -14.40
CA ALA A 94 24.14 3.58 -15.48
C ALA A 94 23.87 5.01 -14.99
N THR A 95 22.79 5.24 -14.24
CA THR A 95 22.45 6.56 -13.67
C THR A 95 23.50 7.07 -12.68
N LEU A 96 24.06 6.19 -11.84
CA LEU A 96 25.15 6.55 -10.93
C LEU A 96 26.47 6.81 -11.68
N GLY A 97 26.74 6.05 -12.75
CA GLY A 97 27.91 6.24 -13.62
C GLY A 97 27.90 7.56 -14.38
N ASP A 98 26.74 7.99 -14.89
CA ASP A 98 26.59 9.26 -15.62
C ASP A 98 26.86 10.47 -14.74
N THR A 99 26.32 10.46 -13.51
CA THR A 99 26.53 11.56 -12.54
C THR A 99 27.97 11.63 -12.02
N GLN A 100 28.63 10.48 -11.82
CA GLN A 100 30.05 10.44 -11.46
C GLN A 100 30.95 10.86 -12.62
N SER A 101 30.66 10.43 -13.85
CA SER A 101 31.43 10.78 -15.04
C SER A 101 31.33 12.27 -15.38
N ALA A 102 30.16 12.89 -15.23
CA ALA A 102 29.99 14.33 -15.42
C ALA A 102 30.79 15.18 -14.40
N ARG A 103 30.97 14.69 -13.16
CA ARG A 103 31.79 15.36 -12.13
C ARG A 103 33.29 15.14 -12.37
N ALA A 104 33.66 13.94 -12.82
CA ALA A 104 35.05 13.61 -13.15
C ALA A 104 35.56 14.41 -14.35
N SER A 105 34.75 14.52 -15.42
CA SER A 105 35.09 15.34 -16.58
C SER A 105 35.20 16.83 -16.23
N MET A 106 34.35 17.35 -15.33
CA MET A 106 34.49 18.71 -14.79
C MET A 106 35.80 18.90 -14.03
N ALA A 107 36.16 17.96 -13.14
CA ALA A 107 37.40 18.03 -12.37
C ALA A 107 38.65 17.95 -13.27
N GLU A 108 38.56 17.22 -14.38
CA GLU A 108 39.62 17.13 -15.39
C GLU A 108 39.74 18.42 -16.22
N MET A 109 38.61 18.99 -16.67
CA MET A 109 38.58 20.26 -17.40
C MET A 109 39.06 21.46 -16.55
N LEU A 110 38.78 21.47 -15.24
CA LEU A 110 39.24 22.51 -14.31
C LEU A 110 40.77 22.50 -14.13
N ARG A 111 41.41 21.33 -14.22
CA ARG A 111 42.88 21.21 -14.21
C ARG A 111 43.52 21.72 -15.50
N GLY A 112 42.80 21.70 -16.62
CA GLY A 112 43.27 22.17 -17.93
C GLY A 112 43.14 23.68 -18.16
N GLY A 113 42.60 24.46 -17.22
CA GLY A 113 42.53 25.93 -17.30
C GLY A 113 41.55 26.51 -18.33
N GLY A 114 40.69 25.69 -18.94
CA GLY A 114 39.73 26.12 -19.95
C GLY A 114 38.53 26.89 -19.36
N ARG A 115 38.13 28.02 -19.96
CA ARG A 115 37.01 28.87 -19.49
C ARG A 115 35.65 28.14 -19.48
N LEU A 116 35.48 27.10 -20.30
CA LEU A 116 34.27 26.25 -20.33
C LEU A 116 34.12 25.35 -19.10
N ALA A 117 35.21 25.09 -18.35
CA ALA A 117 35.21 24.22 -17.18
C ALA A 117 34.38 24.79 -16.00
N TRP A 118 34.16 26.10 -16.00
CA TRP A 118 33.32 26.78 -15.01
C TRP A 118 31.83 26.72 -15.34
N GLY A 119 31.43 26.20 -16.51
CA GLY A 119 30.04 26.20 -16.98
C GLY A 119 29.03 25.72 -15.92
N PRO A 120 29.19 24.51 -15.34
CA PRO A 120 28.26 24.00 -14.33
C PRO A 120 28.21 24.86 -13.06
N ALA A 121 29.35 25.36 -12.59
CA ALA A 121 29.44 26.23 -11.41
C ALA A 121 28.82 27.61 -11.67
N THR A 122 29.03 28.18 -12.86
CA THR A 122 28.45 29.45 -13.29
C THR A 122 26.93 29.35 -13.44
N VAL A 123 26.43 28.31 -14.11
CA VAL A 123 24.98 28.06 -14.25
C VAL A 123 24.34 27.80 -12.89
N SER A 124 24.98 27.00 -12.02
CA SER A 124 24.50 26.77 -10.65
C SER A 124 24.43 28.07 -9.85
N SER A 125 25.47 28.91 -9.94
CA SER A 125 25.52 30.19 -9.23
C SER A 125 24.46 31.17 -9.74
N LEU A 126 24.21 31.21 -11.06
CA LEU A 126 23.14 32.03 -11.65
C LEU A 126 21.76 31.60 -11.18
N VAL A 127 21.48 30.29 -11.14
CA VAL A 127 20.20 29.75 -10.65
C VAL A 127 20.00 30.08 -9.17
N VAL A 128 21.02 29.90 -8.34
CA VAL A 128 20.95 30.20 -6.89
C VAL A 128 20.79 31.69 -6.63
N LEU A 129 21.62 32.54 -7.25
CA LEU A 129 21.52 34.00 -7.08
C LEU A 129 20.21 34.54 -7.63
N GLY A 130 19.75 34.04 -8.79
CA GLY A 130 18.45 34.38 -9.35
C GLY A 130 17.28 33.97 -8.46
N PHE A 131 17.34 32.78 -7.84
CA PHE A 131 16.36 32.32 -6.87
C PHE A 131 16.21 33.28 -5.69
N PHE A 132 17.33 33.61 -5.04
CA PHE A 132 17.30 34.52 -3.88
C PHE A 132 16.94 35.95 -4.29
N ALA A 133 17.37 36.43 -5.45
CA ALA A 133 16.98 37.76 -5.93
C ALA A 133 15.47 37.87 -6.18
N VAL A 134 14.86 36.85 -6.80
CA VAL A 134 13.40 36.80 -7.02
C VAL A 134 12.65 36.64 -5.69
N LEU A 135 13.13 35.79 -4.78
CA LEU A 135 12.55 35.63 -3.45
C LEU A 135 12.59 36.93 -2.64
N ILE A 136 13.75 37.61 -2.63
CA ILE A 136 13.92 38.91 -1.97
C ILE A 136 13.04 39.97 -2.63
N LEU A 137 12.96 40.02 -3.96
CA LEU A 137 12.08 40.93 -4.68
C LEU A 137 10.61 40.72 -4.31
N LEU A 138 10.16 39.46 -4.23
CA LEU A 138 8.79 39.13 -3.80
C LEU A 138 8.51 39.52 -2.35
N VAL A 139 9.50 39.34 -1.46
CA VAL A 139 9.37 39.70 -0.03
C VAL A 139 9.47 41.21 0.20
N THR A 140 10.25 41.93 -0.60
CA THR A 140 10.52 43.37 -0.40
C THR A 140 9.58 44.31 -1.16
N LEU A 141 8.89 43.82 -2.20
CA LEU A 141 7.82 44.57 -2.86
C LEU A 141 6.46 44.48 -2.13
N ASP A 142 6.41 43.83 -0.97
CA ASP A 142 5.22 43.76 -0.10
C ASP A 142 5.40 44.60 1.17
N PRO A 143 4.98 45.88 1.20
CA PRO A 143 5.07 46.69 2.40
C PRO A 143 3.81 46.51 3.26
N GLY A 144 3.93 45.69 4.31
CA GLY A 144 3.31 46.01 5.61
C GLY A 144 2.04 45.23 6.00
N PRO A 145 1.72 45.28 7.32
CA PRO A 145 0.85 44.33 8.00
C PRO A 145 -0.63 44.64 7.73
N GLY A 146 -1.38 43.68 7.18
CA GLY A 146 -2.81 43.88 6.95
C GLY A 146 -3.53 42.94 5.99
N GLY A 147 -2.89 41.91 5.43
CA GLY A 147 -3.60 40.72 4.93
C GLY A 147 -4.62 40.94 3.80
N ALA A 148 -4.35 41.82 2.82
CA ALA A 148 -5.13 41.88 1.59
C ALA A 148 -4.20 41.84 0.37
N ALA A 149 -4.14 40.66 -0.27
CA ALA A 149 -3.46 40.46 -1.55
C ALA A 149 -4.03 41.44 -2.60
N ARG A 150 -3.19 42.36 -3.10
CA ARG A 150 -3.56 43.30 -4.16
C ARG A 150 -3.19 42.81 -5.57
N PHE A 151 -2.51 41.68 -5.71
CA PHE A 151 -2.22 41.11 -7.02
C PHE A 151 -3.46 40.38 -7.54
N ASP A 152 -3.82 40.66 -8.80
CA ASP A 152 -4.82 39.90 -9.55
C ASP A 152 -4.58 38.38 -9.36
N PRO A 153 -5.62 37.56 -9.13
CA PRO A 153 -5.48 36.11 -9.01
C PRO A 153 -4.59 35.46 -10.09
N GLN A 154 -4.56 36.02 -11.30
CA GLN A 154 -3.65 35.57 -12.36
C GLN A 154 -2.18 35.87 -12.05
N VAL A 155 -1.87 37.05 -11.52
CA VAL A 155 -0.51 37.45 -11.13
C VAL A 155 -0.02 36.62 -9.94
N ALA A 156 -0.88 36.35 -8.96
CA ALA A 156 -0.54 35.47 -7.83
C ALA A 156 -0.26 34.02 -8.28
N SER A 157 -1.02 33.51 -9.24
CA SER A 157 -0.79 32.18 -9.84
C SER A 157 0.52 32.13 -10.61
N ILE A 158 0.84 33.17 -11.41
CA ILE A 158 2.12 33.28 -12.13
C ILE A 158 3.29 33.32 -11.15
N ILE A 159 3.17 34.06 -10.04
CA ILE A 159 4.19 34.10 -8.99
C ILE A 159 4.39 32.70 -8.38
N ASN A 160 3.31 31.99 -8.03
CA ASN A 160 3.40 30.65 -7.44
C ASN A 160 4.00 29.61 -8.39
N ILE A 161 3.65 29.63 -9.68
CA ILE A 161 4.24 28.76 -10.71
C ILE A 161 5.73 29.09 -10.90
N THR A 162 6.08 30.37 -10.92
CA THR A 162 7.46 30.83 -11.06
C THR A 162 8.29 30.38 -9.87
N VAL A 163 7.81 30.57 -8.63
CA VAL A 163 8.48 30.09 -7.41
C VAL A 163 8.63 28.57 -7.40
N GLY A 164 7.61 27.81 -7.86
CA GLY A 164 7.69 26.35 -7.96
C GLY A 164 8.74 25.86 -8.97
N SER A 165 8.79 26.46 -10.16
CA SER A 165 9.79 26.13 -11.18
C SER A 165 11.23 26.47 -10.74
N LEU A 166 11.40 27.60 -10.07
CA LEU A 166 12.68 28.03 -9.47
C LEU A 166 13.12 27.10 -8.33
N GLY A 167 12.19 26.62 -7.50
CA GLY A 167 12.46 25.62 -6.46
C GLY A 167 12.93 24.28 -7.02
N ALA A 168 12.32 23.81 -8.12
CA ALA A 168 12.73 22.58 -8.80
C ALA A 168 14.14 22.70 -9.42
N ALA A 169 14.45 23.84 -10.04
CA ALA A 169 15.79 24.11 -10.58
C ALA A 169 16.86 24.17 -9.48
N PHE A 170 16.54 24.78 -8.33
CA PHE A 170 17.42 24.79 -7.16
C PHE A 170 17.66 23.38 -6.59
N ALA A 171 16.62 22.56 -6.48
CA ALA A 171 16.74 21.17 -6.02
C ALA A 171 17.63 20.33 -6.96
N ALA A 172 17.55 20.54 -8.27
CA ALA A 172 18.43 19.89 -9.25
C ALA A 172 19.90 20.29 -9.05
N VAL A 173 20.18 21.56 -8.78
CA VAL A 173 21.54 22.06 -8.44
C VAL A 173 22.05 21.43 -7.14
N VAL A 174 21.25 21.44 -6.08
CA VAL A 174 21.60 20.79 -4.80
C VAL A 174 21.87 19.29 -5.00
N ASN A 175 21.07 18.62 -5.84
CA ASN A 175 21.29 17.21 -6.14
C ASN A 175 22.61 16.97 -6.90
N PHE A 176 22.93 17.83 -7.87
CA PHE A 176 24.18 17.80 -8.63
C PHE A 176 25.41 17.96 -7.74
N TRP A 177 25.37 18.80 -6.69
CA TRP A 177 26.52 19.04 -5.80
C TRP A 177 26.59 18.10 -4.58
N ILE A 178 25.46 17.72 -3.98
CA ILE A 178 25.42 16.94 -2.72
C ILE A 178 25.21 15.43 -2.96
N GLY A 179 24.77 15.04 -4.16
CA GLY A 179 24.32 13.68 -4.47
C GLY A 179 25.41 12.64 -4.67
N SER A 180 26.24 12.35 -3.67
CA SER A 180 26.96 11.07 -3.66
C SER A 180 27.23 10.41 -2.33
N SER A 181 26.93 11.01 -1.16
CA SER A 181 27.40 10.37 0.08
C SER A 181 26.41 10.15 1.23
N GLN A 182 25.24 10.81 1.35
CA GLN A 182 24.38 10.48 2.50
C GLN A 182 22.87 10.77 2.44
N SER A 183 22.31 11.28 1.34
CA SER A 183 20.96 11.87 1.38
C SER A 183 19.87 11.15 0.56
N SER A 184 19.95 9.85 0.27
CA SER A 184 18.89 9.18 -0.52
C SER A 184 17.52 9.34 0.16
N ARG A 185 17.44 9.07 1.47
CA ARG A 185 16.17 9.13 2.21
C ARG A 185 15.61 10.55 2.34
N GLU A 186 16.47 11.56 2.50
CA GLU A 186 16.04 12.97 2.58
C GLU A 186 15.66 13.53 1.22
N LYS A 187 16.37 13.17 0.14
CA LYS A 187 16.02 13.60 -1.22
C LYS A 187 14.74 12.93 -1.71
N ASP A 188 14.58 11.64 -1.44
CA ASP A 188 13.34 10.92 -1.76
C ASP A 188 12.14 11.50 -0.97
N ALA A 189 12.35 11.90 0.28
CA ALA A 189 11.32 12.55 1.10
C ALA A 189 11.01 13.99 0.68
N ILE A 190 11.99 14.75 0.18
CA ILE A 190 11.76 16.12 -0.33
C ILE A 190 11.07 16.07 -1.70
N VAL A 191 11.48 15.16 -2.58
CA VAL A 191 10.85 14.94 -3.89
C VAL A 191 9.43 14.40 -3.71
N GLY A 192 9.21 13.47 -2.78
CA GLY A 192 7.88 12.97 -2.43
C GLY A 192 6.97 14.09 -1.92
N ARG A 193 7.44 14.93 -0.99
CA ARG A 193 6.66 16.08 -0.49
C ARG A 193 6.34 17.12 -1.58
N LEU A 194 7.24 17.33 -2.53
CA LEU A 194 7.01 18.22 -3.67
C LEU A 194 5.98 17.64 -4.66
N GLN A 195 6.00 16.31 -4.88
CA GLN A 195 5.03 15.61 -5.71
C GLN A 195 3.64 15.60 -5.05
N ASP A 196 3.57 15.38 -3.73
CA ASP A 196 2.32 15.41 -2.97
C ASP A 196 1.71 16.83 -2.97
N ALA A 197 2.54 17.87 -2.81
CA ALA A 197 2.09 19.26 -2.88
C ALA A 197 1.57 19.63 -4.29
N GLN A 198 2.21 19.14 -5.36
CA GLN A 198 1.71 19.32 -6.73
C GLN A 198 0.41 18.55 -6.97
N ALA A 199 0.29 17.32 -6.48
CA ALA A 199 -0.94 16.53 -6.61
C ALA A 199 -2.11 17.19 -5.90
N GLN A 200 -1.88 17.77 -4.71
CA GLN A 200 -2.88 18.54 -3.98
C GLN A 200 -3.29 19.83 -4.72
N GLN A 201 -2.34 20.56 -5.32
CA GLN A 201 -2.65 21.73 -6.13
C GLN A 201 -3.44 21.39 -7.40
N VAL A 202 -3.12 20.28 -8.07
CA VAL A 202 -3.88 19.80 -9.24
C VAL A 202 -5.28 19.34 -8.83
N GLN A 203 -5.42 18.63 -7.71
CA GLN A 203 -6.75 18.24 -7.18
C GLN A 203 -7.58 19.46 -6.77
N ALA A 204 -6.98 20.46 -6.13
CA ALA A 204 -7.66 21.71 -5.80
C ALA A 204 -8.09 22.45 -7.07
N ALA A 205 -7.24 22.55 -8.08
CA ALA A 205 -7.58 23.16 -9.37
C ALA A 205 -8.70 22.41 -10.10
N MET A 206 -8.70 21.07 -10.06
CA MET A 206 -9.78 20.25 -10.64
C MET A 206 -11.09 20.35 -9.87
N ALA A 207 -11.05 20.52 -8.54
CA ALA A 207 -12.24 20.77 -7.72
C ALA A 207 -12.88 22.13 -8.05
N THR A 208 -12.06 23.19 -8.19
CA THR A 208 -12.54 24.51 -8.60
C THR A 208 -13.17 24.53 -9.99
N LEU A 209 -12.65 23.71 -10.93
CA LEU A 209 -13.24 23.52 -12.26
C LEU A 209 -14.54 22.71 -12.22
N ARG A 210 -14.70 21.82 -11.24
CA ARG A 210 -15.92 21.01 -11.05
C ARG A 210 -17.07 21.86 -10.49
N ASP A 211 -16.76 22.81 -9.62
CA ASP A 211 -17.75 23.71 -9.00
C ASP A 211 -18.19 24.87 -9.92
N THR A 212 -17.48 25.11 -11.03
CA THR A 212 -17.84 26.15 -12.02
C THR A 212 -18.65 25.62 -13.21
N ALA A 213 -18.92 24.31 -13.29
CA ALA A 213 -19.76 23.72 -14.33
C ALA A 213 -21.24 23.73 -13.90
N PRO A 214 -22.19 24.26 -14.71
CA PRO A 214 -23.60 24.22 -14.37
C PRO A 214 -24.12 22.77 -14.34
N ALA A 215 -24.79 22.41 -13.25
CA ALA A 215 -25.28 21.06 -13.01
C ALA A 215 -26.30 20.61 -14.08
N PRO A 216 -26.21 19.39 -14.63
CA PRO A 216 -27.25 18.85 -15.48
C PRO A 216 -28.50 18.53 -14.63
N LEU A 217 -29.65 19.03 -15.07
CA LEU A 217 -30.96 18.74 -14.49
C LEU A 217 -31.33 17.27 -14.71
N LEU A 218 -30.91 16.41 -13.79
CA LEU A 218 -31.50 15.08 -13.62
C LEU A 218 -32.01 14.96 -12.20
N ARG A 219 -33.35 14.91 -12.06
CA ARG A 219 -34.00 14.58 -10.79
C ARG A 219 -33.67 13.13 -10.43
N PRO A 220 -33.09 12.85 -9.26
CA PRO A 220 -32.99 11.48 -8.80
C PRO A 220 -34.38 10.98 -8.40
N VAL A 221 -34.77 9.85 -8.96
CA VAL A 221 -35.82 9.00 -8.41
C VAL A 221 -35.32 8.56 -7.02
N SER A 222 -36.01 8.99 -5.97
CA SER A 222 -35.76 8.54 -4.60
C SER A 222 -36.19 7.07 -4.49
N LEU A 223 -35.23 6.16 -4.65
CA LEU A 223 -35.30 4.85 -4.02
C LEU A 223 -34.93 5.08 -2.56
N ALA A 224 -35.91 4.89 -1.66
CA ALA A 224 -35.69 4.93 -0.23
C ALA A 224 -34.47 4.06 0.14
N ALA A 225 -33.42 4.71 0.61
CA ALA A 225 -32.22 4.05 1.10
C ALA A 225 -32.60 3.19 2.30
N ALA A 226 -32.42 1.87 2.17
CA ALA A 226 -32.37 0.99 3.31
C ALA A 226 -31.22 1.47 4.21
N SER A 227 -31.56 1.88 5.43
CA SER A 227 -30.66 2.46 6.42
C SER A 227 -29.72 1.39 7.00
N GLY A 228 -28.59 1.18 6.33
CA GLY A 228 -27.40 0.57 6.93
C GLY A 228 -26.70 1.53 7.91
N PRO A 229 -25.85 1.02 8.82
CA PRO A 229 -25.08 1.86 9.74
C PRO A 229 -24.19 2.84 8.96
N SER A 230 -24.07 4.07 9.45
CA SER A 230 -23.21 5.08 8.84
C SER A 230 -21.73 4.70 8.94
N ASP A 231 -20.85 5.35 8.17
CA ASP A 231 -19.39 5.15 8.31
C ASP A 231 -18.91 5.34 9.74
N GLU A 232 -19.50 6.33 10.42
CA GLU A 232 -19.18 6.64 11.79
C GLU A 232 -19.57 5.53 12.77
N ASP A 233 -20.78 4.97 12.60
CA ASP A 233 -21.25 3.87 13.44
C ASP A 233 -20.39 2.61 13.25
N ARG A 234 -19.96 2.34 12.01
CA ARG A 234 -19.05 1.20 11.72
C ARG A 234 -17.67 1.42 12.33
N PHE A 235 -17.12 2.63 12.21
CA PHE A 235 -15.82 2.96 12.79
C PHE A 235 -15.84 2.81 14.30
N GLU A 236 -16.83 3.38 14.99
CA GLU A 236 -16.96 3.25 16.45
C GLU A 236 -17.10 1.80 16.88
N ALA A 237 -17.93 1.00 16.18
CA ALA A 237 -18.09 -0.42 16.48
C ALA A 237 -16.76 -1.20 16.32
N CYS A 238 -15.98 -0.90 15.26
CA CYS A 238 -14.67 -1.50 15.06
C CYS A 238 -13.66 -1.04 16.11
N LEU A 239 -13.64 0.26 16.43
CA LEU A 239 -12.73 0.84 17.40
C LEU A 239 -12.97 0.27 18.80
N ASP A 240 -14.25 0.17 19.22
CA ASP A 240 -14.61 -0.44 20.50
C ASP A 240 -14.12 -1.89 20.60
N GLU A 241 -14.19 -2.66 19.51
CA GLU A 241 -13.69 -4.03 19.50
C GLU A 241 -12.16 -4.11 19.57
N VAL A 242 -11.46 -3.27 18.81
CA VAL A 242 -9.99 -3.21 18.85
C VAL A 242 -9.51 -2.82 20.25
N LEU A 243 -10.12 -1.80 20.86
CA LEU A 243 -9.72 -1.29 22.18
C LEU A 243 -9.96 -2.28 23.32
N LYS A 244 -10.90 -3.22 23.20
CA LYS A 244 -11.05 -4.33 24.18
C LYS A 244 -9.79 -5.20 24.25
N SER A 245 -9.11 -5.38 23.12
CA SER A 245 -7.89 -6.22 23.03
C SER A 245 -6.61 -5.46 23.38
N GLU A 246 -6.63 -4.13 23.30
CA GLU A 246 -5.53 -3.22 23.66
C GLU A 246 -5.56 -2.79 25.14
N GLY A 247 -6.54 -3.25 25.93
CA GLY A 247 -6.88 -2.68 27.24
C GLY A 247 -5.75 -2.63 28.29
N GLY A 248 -5.49 -1.42 28.80
CA GLY A 248 -4.78 -1.13 30.04
C GLY A 248 -3.51 -0.30 29.86
N PHE A 249 -3.34 0.75 30.68
CA PHE A 249 -2.07 1.49 30.77
C PHE A 249 -0.96 0.52 31.20
N VAL A 250 -0.02 0.22 30.30
CA VAL A 250 1.16 -0.59 30.61
C VAL A 250 2.35 0.37 30.71
N ASN A 251 2.85 0.56 31.93
CA ASN A 251 4.15 1.19 32.16
C ASN A 251 5.08 0.13 32.73
N HIS A 252 5.90 -0.46 31.85
CA HIS A 252 6.96 -1.36 32.26
C HIS A 252 8.29 -0.57 32.26
N PRO A 253 9.00 -0.45 33.40
CA PRO A 253 10.24 0.34 33.51
C PRO A 253 11.42 -0.10 32.63
N ALA A 254 11.26 -1.20 31.90
CA ALA A 254 12.30 -1.83 31.07
C ALA A 254 11.94 -1.88 29.58
N ASP A 255 10.82 -1.26 29.18
CA ASP A 255 10.38 -1.26 27.78
C ASP A 255 10.92 -0.02 27.04
N PRO A 256 11.78 -0.19 26.01
CA PRO A 256 12.29 0.91 25.20
C PRO A 256 11.20 1.65 24.41
N GLY A 257 9.96 1.14 24.38
CA GLY A 257 8.79 1.79 23.77
C GLY A 257 8.14 2.91 24.60
N GLY A 258 8.47 3.04 25.89
CA GLY A 258 7.90 4.04 26.80
C GLY A 258 6.44 3.79 27.18
N ALA A 259 5.85 4.72 27.95
CA ALA A 259 4.45 4.62 28.37
C ALA A 259 3.51 4.50 27.17
N THR A 260 2.68 3.46 27.17
CA THR A 260 1.68 3.20 26.12
C THR A 260 0.30 3.13 26.76
N ASN A 261 -0.66 3.86 26.19
CA ASN A 261 -2.06 3.82 26.60
C ASN A 261 -2.92 3.63 25.34
N MET A 262 -3.85 2.67 25.37
CA MET A 262 -4.75 2.36 24.24
C MET A 262 -4.00 2.09 22.91
N GLY A 263 -2.83 1.43 22.97
CA GLY A 263 -1.98 1.16 21.79
C GLY A 263 -1.25 2.38 21.22
N ILE A 264 -1.37 3.56 21.85
CA ILE A 264 -0.71 4.80 21.43
C ILE A 264 0.57 4.99 22.24
N THR A 265 1.70 5.08 21.54
CA THR A 265 3.02 5.37 22.10
C THR A 265 3.29 6.87 22.15
N LEU A 266 4.25 7.30 22.98
CA LEU A 266 4.75 8.68 23.02
C LEU A 266 5.10 9.21 21.62
N ARG A 267 5.79 8.40 20.80
CA ARG A 267 6.12 8.77 19.42
C ARG A 267 4.88 9.03 18.58
N THR A 268 3.89 8.13 18.66
CA THR A 268 2.65 8.26 17.89
C THR A 268 1.87 9.50 18.29
N LEU A 269 1.82 9.81 19.59
CA LEU A 269 1.15 11.00 20.08
C LEU A 269 1.91 12.28 19.69
N SER A 270 3.25 12.25 19.73
CA SER A 270 4.12 13.37 19.33
C SER A 270 3.95 13.73 17.86
N GLU A 271 3.97 12.71 16.99
CA GLU A 271 3.75 12.87 15.55
C GLU A 271 2.34 13.42 15.26
N PHE A 272 1.33 13.04 16.04
CA PHE A 272 -0.04 13.51 15.84
C PHE A 272 -0.26 14.94 16.34
N ARG A 273 0.34 15.31 17.48
CA ARG A 273 0.22 16.65 18.07
C ARG A 273 1.20 17.67 17.50
N ASP A 274 2.15 17.24 16.66
CA ASP A 274 3.26 18.03 16.13
C ASP A 274 4.03 18.78 17.26
N GLY A 275 4.40 18.04 18.31
CA GLY A 275 5.02 18.62 19.50
C GLY A 275 5.60 17.60 20.48
N GLU A 276 6.33 18.12 21.47
CA GLU A 276 6.82 17.32 22.60
C GLU A 276 5.64 16.84 23.44
N VAL A 277 5.63 15.55 23.74
CA VAL A 277 4.62 14.91 24.59
C VAL A 277 5.30 14.13 25.69
N THR A 278 4.68 14.18 26.86
CA THR A 278 5.16 13.57 28.09
C THR A 278 4.35 12.32 28.43
N GLU A 279 4.82 11.55 29.41
CA GLU A 279 4.03 10.44 29.94
C GLU A 279 2.68 10.90 30.53
N ALA A 280 2.62 12.13 31.07
CA ALA A 280 1.37 12.70 31.56
C ALA A 280 0.34 12.88 30.43
N ASP A 281 0.79 13.24 29.23
CA ASP A 281 -0.07 13.36 28.04
C ASP A 281 -0.64 12.01 27.61
N ILE A 282 0.16 10.95 27.64
CA ILE A 282 -0.29 9.58 27.34
C ILE A 282 -1.32 9.10 28.38
N ARG A 283 -1.14 9.45 29.66
CA ARG A 283 -2.12 9.16 30.72
C ARG A 283 -3.41 9.97 30.58
N ALA A 284 -3.31 11.19 30.04
CA ALA A 284 -4.44 12.09 29.83
C ALA A 284 -5.17 11.90 28.48
N LEU A 285 -4.78 10.89 27.69
CA LEU A 285 -5.42 10.57 26.41
C LEU A 285 -6.94 10.43 26.56
N THR A 286 -7.68 11.27 25.85
CA THR A 286 -9.14 11.20 25.81
C THR A 286 -9.58 10.19 24.74
N ARG A 287 -10.76 9.59 24.93
CA ARG A 287 -11.34 8.70 23.90
C ARG A 287 -11.54 9.42 22.56
N ALA A 288 -11.89 10.71 22.59
CA ALA A 288 -12.04 11.52 21.39
C ALA A 288 -10.70 11.67 20.63
N GLU A 289 -9.61 11.89 21.34
CA GLU A 289 -8.28 11.99 20.72
C GLU A 289 -7.78 10.65 20.17
N VAL A 290 -7.99 9.57 20.92
CA VAL A 290 -7.69 8.19 20.48
C VAL A 290 -8.43 7.89 19.18
N ARG A 291 -9.71 8.24 19.11
CA ARG A 291 -10.55 8.08 17.92
C ARG A 291 -9.95 8.79 16.70
N GLU A 292 -9.55 10.06 16.83
CA GLU A 292 -8.95 10.81 15.72
C GLU A 292 -7.60 10.21 15.28
N ILE A 293 -6.76 9.77 16.23
CA ILE A 293 -5.48 9.11 15.94
C ILE A 293 -5.72 7.80 15.17
N TYR A 294 -6.67 6.97 15.62
CA TYR A 294 -6.98 5.71 14.96
C TYR A 294 -7.58 5.93 13.57
N ARG A 295 -8.45 6.94 13.43
CA ARG A 295 -9.03 7.30 12.15
C ARG A 295 -7.95 7.74 11.15
N ALA A 296 -7.06 8.64 11.57
CA ALA A 296 -6.01 9.20 10.73
C ALA A 296 -4.90 8.19 10.37
N ARG A 297 -4.46 7.36 11.32
CA ARG A 297 -3.31 6.45 11.10
C ARG A 297 -3.68 5.09 10.53
N TYR A 298 -4.91 4.62 10.76
CA TYR A 298 -5.32 3.27 10.41
C TYR A 298 -6.58 3.24 9.52
N TRP A 299 -7.70 3.79 9.98
CA TRP A 299 -8.99 3.68 9.27
C TRP A 299 -8.95 4.29 7.87
N SER A 300 -8.55 5.56 7.77
CA SER A 300 -8.55 6.30 6.50
C SER A 300 -7.46 5.82 5.53
N PRO A 301 -6.19 5.62 5.93
CA PRO A 301 -5.15 5.15 5.02
C PRO A 301 -5.40 3.74 4.47
N MET A 302 -6.05 2.86 5.26
CA MET A 302 -6.45 1.53 4.81
C MET A 302 -7.83 1.51 4.14
N ARG A 303 -8.48 2.68 3.99
CA ARG A 303 -9.83 2.83 3.41
C ARG A 303 -10.84 1.85 4.00
N CYS A 304 -10.79 1.64 5.32
CA CYS A 304 -11.64 0.67 6.02
C CYS A 304 -13.14 0.95 5.83
N ALA A 305 -13.52 2.23 5.73
CA ALA A 305 -14.87 2.68 5.38
C ALA A 305 -15.44 2.03 4.09
N GLU A 306 -14.58 1.69 3.15
CA GLU A 306 -14.99 1.17 1.83
C GLU A 306 -14.95 -0.37 1.78
N LEU A 307 -14.50 -1.01 2.85
CA LEU A 307 -14.49 -2.46 2.97
C LEU A 307 -15.86 -2.97 3.46
N PRO A 308 -16.22 -4.23 3.13
CA PRO A 308 -17.42 -4.86 3.68
C PRO A 308 -17.35 -4.95 5.20
N ALA A 309 -18.50 -4.84 5.86
CA ALA A 309 -18.60 -4.97 7.31
C ALA A 309 -17.99 -6.29 7.80
N GLY A 310 -17.23 -6.22 8.89
CA GLY A 310 -16.45 -7.33 9.46
C GLY A 310 -15.09 -7.51 8.78
N VAL A 311 -14.95 -7.24 7.48
CA VAL A 311 -13.64 -7.23 6.81
C VAL A 311 -12.85 -5.99 7.24
N ASP A 312 -13.52 -4.85 7.38
CA ASP A 312 -13.01 -3.62 7.97
C ASP A 312 -12.38 -3.84 9.36
N LEU A 313 -13.07 -4.54 10.27
CA LEU A 313 -12.56 -4.89 11.59
C LEU A 313 -11.31 -5.78 11.52
N MET A 314 -11.33 -6.82 10.68
CA MET A 314 -10.18 -7.72 10.52
C MET A 314 -8.93 -6.97 10.02
N VAL A 315 -9.12 -6.03 9.09
CA VAL A 315 -8.04 -5.20 8.54
C VAL A 315 -7.57 -4.17 9.56
N LEU A 316 -8.48 -3.52 10.28
CA LEU A 316 -8.15 -2.52 11.30
C LEU A 316 -7.34 -3.14 12.44
N ASP A 317 -7.85 -4.19 13.08
CA ASP A 317 -7.22 -4.80 14.26
C ASP A 317 -5.81 -5.33 13.94
N PHE A 318 -5.65 -5.97 12.78
CA PHE A 318 -4.33 -6.42 12.37
C PHE A 318 -3.40 -5.27 11.96
N GLY A 319 -3.96 -4.20 11.39
CA GLY A 319 -3.22 -2.97 11.08
C GLY A 319 -2.67 -2.29 12.32
N VAL A 320 -3.44 -2.24 13.41
CA VAL A 320 -3.02 -1.70 14.70
C VAL A 320 -1.93 -2.58 15.31
N ASN A 321 -2.12 -3.90 15.34
CA ASN A 321 -1.17 -4.82 15.97
C ASN A 321 0.14 -5.02 15.16
N ALA A 322 0.08 -5.00 13.83
CA ALA A 322 1.19 -5.40 12.97
C ALA A 322 1.52 -4.40 11.85
N GLY A 323 0.90 -3.22 11.84
CA GLY A 323 1.14 -2.17 10.87
C GLY A 323 0.19 -2.19 9.67
N ALA A 324 -0.30 -1.01 9.29
CA ALA A 324 -1.31 -0.82 8.24
C ALA A 324 -0.93 -1.48 6.91
N GLY A 325 0.27 -1.21 6.38
CA GLY A 325 0.72 -1.77 5.11
C GLY A 325 0.80 -3.30 5.10
N ARG A 326 1.10 -3.94 6.24
CA ARG A 326 1.10 -5.41 6.36
C ARG A 326 -0.32 -5.95 6.32
N SER A 327 -1.25 -5.27 6.97
CA SER A 327 -2.65 -5.65 6.99
C SER A 327 -3.27 -5.56 5.60
N VAL A 328 -3.04 -4.45 4.88
CA VAL A 328 -3.51 -4.28 3.50
C VAL A 328 -2.93 -5.35 2.57
N LYS A 329 -1.62 -5.65 2.68
CA LYS A 329 -1.00 -6.74 1.89
C LYS A 329 -1.59 -8.11 2.20
N MET A 330 -2.03 -8.35 3.43
CA MET A 330 -2.72 -9.59 3.79
C MET A 330 -4.11 -9.66 3.16
N LEU A 331 -4.88 -8.57 3.17
CA LEU A 331 -6.15 -8.45 2.45
C LEU A 331 -5.96 -8.73 0.95
N GLN A 332 -4.99 -8.06 0.32
CA GLN A 332 -4.71 -8.21 -1.11
C GLN A 332 -4.37 -9.65 -1.49
N LYS A 333 -3.53 -10.33 -0.69
CA LYS A 333 -3.25 -11.76 -0.86
C LYS A 333 -4.50 -12.62 -0.69
N ALA A 334 -5.34 -12.31 0.31
CA ALA A 334 -6.55 -13.08 0.58
C ALA A 334 -7.57 -12.96 -0.55
N VAL A 335 -7.67 -11.81 -1.23
CA VAL A 335 -8.57 -11.58 -2.38
C VAL A 335 -7.93 -11.84 -3.75
N GLY A 336 -6.64 -12.22 -3.78
CA GLY A 336 -5.95 -12.63 -5.01
C GLY A 336 -5.48 -11.50 -5.91
N VAL A 337 -5.18 -10.32 -5.36
CA VAL A 337 -4.63 -9.16 -6.11
C VAL A 337 -3.18 -8.88 -5.69
N SER A 338 -2.49 -8.02 -6.45
CA SER A 338 -1.11 -7.63 -6.15
C SER A 338 -0.99 -7.00 -4.74
N PRO A 339 -0.07 -7.48 -3.87
CA PRO A 339 0.08 -6.98 -2.51
C PRO A 339 1.00 -5.74 -2.45
N ASP A 340 0.56 -4.64 -3.05
CA ASP A 340 1.29 -3.37 -3.06
C ASP A 340 1.19 -2.60 -1.72
N GLY A 341 0.20 -2.90 -0.88
CA GLY A 341 -0.04 -2.25 0.41
C GLY A 341 -0.95 -1.02 0.36
N SER A 342 -1.56 -0.74 -0.79
CA SER A 342 -2.51 0.35 -1.00
C SER A 342 -3.89 -0.18 -1.39
N VAL A 343 -4.94 0.30 -0.74
CA VAL A 343 -6.31 -0.08 -1.10
C VAL A 343 -6.75 0.78 -2.29
N GLY A 344 -6.56 0.26 -3.51
CA GLY A 344 -7.05 0.88 -4.75
C GLY A 344 -8.39 0.31 -5.23
N PRO A 345 -8.94 0.81 -6.35
CA PRO A 345 -10.19 0.31 -6.94
C PRO A 345 -10.19 -1.20 -7.19
N ILE A 346 -9.04 -1.78 -7.61
CA ILE A 346 -8.89 -3.22 -7.85
C ILE A 346 -9.04 -4.01 -6.54
N THR A 347 -8.40 -3.56 -5.45
CA THR A 347 -8.52 -4.18 -4.12
C THR A 347 -9.96 -4.12 -3.62
N LEU A 348 -10.63 -2.98 -3.78
CA LEU A 348 -12.03 -2.82 -3.36
C LEU A 348 -12.98 -3.73 -4.16
N ALA A 349 -12.83 -3.78 -5.49
CA ALA A 349 -13.65 -4.64 -6.34
C ALA A 349 -13.46 -6.13 -6.00
N ALA A 350 -12.22 -6.58 -5.84
CA ALA A 350 -11.92 -7.97 -5.47
C ALA A 350 -12.45 -8.33 -4.06
N THR A 351 -12.39 -7.37 -3.13
CA THR A 351 -12.94 -7.53 -1.78
C THR A 351 -14.47 -7.63 -1.82
N GLY A 352 -15.14 -6.75 -2.57
CA GLY A 352 -16.60 -6.76 -2.72
C GLY A 352 -17.15 -7.98 -3.46
N ALA A 353 -16.36 -8.61 -4.33
CA ALA A 353 -16.72 -9.86 -5.01
C ALA A 353 -16.66 -11.09 -4.09
N CYS A 354 -16.03 -10.98 -2.92
CA CYS A 354 -15.94 -12.07 -1.94
C CYS A 354 -17.14 -12.05 -0.99
N ARG A 355 -17.63 -13.23 -0.61
CA ARG A 355 -18.52 -13.36 0.55
C ARG A 355 -17.74 -13.01 1.82
N SER A 356 -18.20 -12.00 2.56
CA SER A 356 -17.49 -11.45 3.73
C SER A 356 -17.09 -12.52 4.75
N ALA A 357 -18.00 -13.47 5.05
CA ALA A 357 -17.73 -14.56 5.99
C ALA A 357 -16.53 -15.44 5.57
N ASP A 358 -16.38 -15.75 4.28
CA ASP A 358 -15.23 -16.53 3.79
C ASP A 358 -13.95 -15.70 3.85
N LEU A 359 -14.05 -14.42 3.50
CA LEU A 359 -12.88 -13.54 3.52
C LEU A 359 -12.39 -13.32 4.94
N ILE A 360 -13.28 -13.14 5.92
CA ILE A 360 -12.95 -13.08 7.35
C ILE A 360 -12.25 -14.38 7.79
N GLY A 361 -12.74 -15.54 7.35
CA GLY A 361 -12.08 -16.83 7.60
C GLY A 361 -10.65 -16.89 7.06
N ARG A 362 -10.47 -16.52 5.78
CA ARG A 362 -9.14 -16.46 5.12
C ARG A 362 -8.20 -15.48 5.83
N LEU A 363 -8.69 -14.31 6.23
CA LEU A 363 -7.91 -13.31 6.96
C LEU A 363 -7.48 -13.81 8.34
N ALA A 364 -8.37 -14.47 9.07
CA ALA A 364 -8.05 -15.06 10.38
C ALA A 364 -6.97 -16.14 10.26
N GLU A 365 -7.08 -17.02 9.25
CA GLU A 365 -6.09 -18.06 8.98
C GLU A 365 -4.73 -17.47 8.57
N ALA A 366 -4.73 -16.50 7.65
CA ALA A 366 -3.52 -15.81 7.21
C ALA A 366 -2.82 -15.09 8.39
N ARG A 367 -3.60 -14.47 9.27
CA ARG A 367 -3.09 -13.79 10.47
C ARG A 367 -2.51 -14.78 11.48
N MET A 368 -3.17 -15.90 11.73
CA MET A 368 -2.63 -16.96 12.59
C MET A 368 -1.35 -17.57 12.01
N ALA A 369 -1.29 -17.79 10.70
CA ALA A 369 -0.08 -18.26 10.03
C ALA A 369 1.09 -17.26 10.20
N TYR A 370 0.81 -15.96 10.08
CA TYR A 370 1.79 -14.91 10.35
C TYR A 370 2.32 -14.98 11.79
N TYR A 371 1.44 -15.05 12.79
CA TYR A 371 1.87 -15.12 14.19
C TYR A 371 2.67 -16.38 14.51
N ARG A 372 2.25 -17.55 14.00
CA ARG A 372 2.99 -18.81 14.16
C ARG A 372 4.41 -18.76 13.57
N GLY A 373 4.63 -17.91 12.57
CA GLY A 373 5.95 -17.67 11.99
C GLY A 373 6.86 -16.76 12.82
N LEU A 374 6.36 -16.12 13.89
CA LEU A 374 7.18 -15.26 14.74
C LEU A 374 7.96 -16.09 15.76
N GLY A 375 9.25 -15.81 15.93
CA GLY A 375 10.10 -16.49 16.92
C GLY A 375 9.62 -16.33 18.38
N THR A 376 8.78 -15.33 18.64
CA THR A 376 8.17 -15.05 19.95
C THR A 376 6.83 -15.76 20.18
N PHE A 377 6.35 -16.57 19.22
CA PHE A 377 5.12 -17.35 19.33
C PHE A 377 5.06 -18.32 20.52
N PRO A 378 6.14 -19.02 20.93
CA PRO A 378 6.10 -19.88 22.11
C PRO A 378 5.67 -19.14 23.39
N THR A 379 6.03 -17.85 23.51
CA THR A 379 5.75 -17.02 24.68
C THR A 379 4.37 -16.36 24.59
N PHE A 380 4.03 -15.75 23.44
CA PHE A 380 2.84 -14.91 23.30
C PHE A 380 1.71 -15.55 22.46
N GLY A 381 1.94 -16.71 21.87
CA GLY A 381 1.04 -17.34 20.89
C GLY A 381 -0.36 -17.62 21.43
N ARG A 382 -0.51 -17.92 22.72
CA ARG A 382 -1.83 -18.07 23.36
C ARG A 382 -2.64 -16.77 23.33
N GLY A 383 -1.98 -15.64 23.58
CA GLY A 383 -2.61 -14.31 23.54
C GLY A 383 -3.04 -13.96 22.11
N TRP A 384 -2.14 -14.16 21.14
CA TRP A 384 -2.46 -13.91 19.72
C TRP A 384 -3.56 -14.81 19.19
N THR A 385 -3.57 -16.10 19.56
CA THR A 385 -4.63 -17.04 19.16
C THR A 385 -5.98 -16.55 19.67
N ARG A 386 -6.06 -16.20 20.96
CA ARG A 386 -7.30 -15.68 21.57
C ARG A 386 -7.76 -14.39 20.88
N ARG A 387 -6.84 -13.46 20.59
CA ARG A 387 -7.17 -12.21 19.89
C ARG A 387 -7.75 -12.49 18.51
N VAL A 388 -7.10 -13.34 17.70
CA VAL A 388 -7.60 -13.66 16.35
C VAL A 388 -8.98 -14.32 16.39
N ASP A 389 -9.19 -15.27 17.30
CA ASP A 389 -10.49 -15.94 17.43
C ASP A 389 -11.59 -14.97 17.87
N ALA A 390 -11.31 -14.08 18.83
CA ALA A 390 -12.25 -13.05 19.29
C ALA A 390 -12.59 -12.06 18.16
N THR A 391 -11.58 -11.49 17.48
CA THR A 391 -11.80 -10.57 16.35
C THR A 391 -12.58 -11.25 15.22
N ARG A 392 -12.28 -12.52 14.92
CA ARG A 392 -13.01 -13.29 13.90
C ARG A 392 -14.49 -13.42 14.27
N GLN A 393 -14.81 -13.75 15.52
CA GLN A 393 -16.20 -13.89 15.98
C GLN A 393 -16.95 -12.56 15.93
N ALA A 394 -16.32 -11.48 16.40
CA ALA A 394 -16.90 -10.14 16.33
C ALA A 394 -17.15 -9.71 14.88
N ALA A 395 -16.17 -9.92 13.99
CA ALA A 395 -16.27 -9.61 12.57
C ALA A 395 -17.41 -10.38 11.89
N LEU A 396 -17.57 -11.67 12.19
CA LEU A 396 -18.70 -12.46 11.66
C LEU A 396 -20.05 -11.91 12.15
N GLY A 397 -20.14 -11.48 13.41
CA GLY A 397 -21.34 -10.83 13.95
C GLY A 397 -21.71 -9.52 13.22
N MET A 398 -20.71 -8.81 12.68
CA MET A 398 -20.92 -7.58 11.91
C MET A 398 -21.42 -7.81 10.48
N THR A 399 -21.30 -9.02 9.92
CA THR A 399 -21.66 -9.29 8.51
C THR A 399 -23.16 -9.30 8.21
N GLY A 400 -24.04 -9.25 9.22
CA GLY A 400 -25.49 -9.29 9.07
C GLY A 400 -26.02 -10.59 8.39
N PRO A 401 -27.34 -10.85 8.44
CA PRO A 401 -27.94 -11.95 7.71
C PRO A 401 -28.00 -11.64 6.19
N GLY A 402 -26.98 -12.06 5.44
CA GLY A 402 -27.07 -12.29 3.99
C GLY A 402 -26.77 -11.09 3.07
N SER A 403 -25.53 -10.64 3.01
CA SER A 403 -25.06 -9.88 1.84
C SER A 403 -24.63 -10.86 0.73
N LEU A 404 -25.57 -11.19 -0.15
CA LEU A 404 -25.27 -11.84 -1.44
C LEU A 404 -24.38 -10.93 -2.29
N PRO A 405 -23.44 -11.48 -3.08
CA PRO A 405 -22.60 -10.67 -3.95
C PRO A 405 -23.46 -9.94 -4.99
N LEU A 406 -23.25 -8.62 -5.10
CA LEU A 406 -23.77 -7.79 -6.19
C LEU A 406 -23.09 -8.24 -7.49
N VAL A 407 -23.76 -9.10 -8.23
CA VAL A 407 -23.44 -9.41 -9.63
C VAL A 407 -24.35 -8.53 -10.50
N ALA A 408 -23.74 -7.69 -11.34
CA ALA A 408 -24.33 -7.19 -12.57
C ALA A 408 -23.24 -7.20 -13.66
#